data_AF-X8IPT0-F1
#
_entry.id   AF-X8IPT0-F1
#
_cell.length_a   1.000
_cell.length_b   1.000
_cell.length_c   1.000
_cell.angle_alpha   90.00
_cell.angle_beta   90.00
_cell.angle_gamma   90.00
#
_symmetry.space_group_name_H-M   'P 1'
#
loop_
_entity.id
_entity.type
_entity.pdbx_description
1 polymer ?
#
loop_
_entity_poly.entity_id
_entity_poly.type
_entity_poly.pdbx_seq_one_letter_code
_entity_poly.pdbx_strand_id
1 'polypeptide(L)'
;MAKELVNIMANKKSEEFRRQVADMFIEGLRKDGLAWKQGWKSESILPTNAKSGIPYRGMNRINLFYTALSRGYEDTRWLTFNQIKDAGYALEKGSKGAKVEYWYPFDRLERKPLTWKKYNMLIKDGIDKERFAIFVKMYTVFNGDNIKGLPEKEEYINPDIKPGELIEKLSKSMEVPIIHDINHEACYIPSRDEIFLPPVEKFLNAEAYNATALHELAHSTGHESRLDREMANAFGSEGYSFEELVAEMTSVFMSVHTEIDPMNTDIENHQAYVNGWIEAIEKSPEVLSKAIKYAEEATAYMEEKAGISEELLKEAEKIKAFEFEYRMLGRLQQDCEYYLGAGGKDAEHALYYHDEKRHIEEMKNLYDKVPIKPEWLSEEKLKEYEKLLLNTNGDILQEFNDKFYKFGVVLTSENEVRALTHDEGWITWFDKEGKCMGNTDQLNIWLSDRGNSDYPDSEQFLMPTCEDVLEMVESIAKVYGITIPEAQLGNVIDLEDFGELSFNATNLKADFLKDAEENLHEESPVERLKDMFNSKEKEIEAEGNTSSKVRHKALELEL
;
A
#
# COMPACT_ATOMS: atom_id res chain seq x y z
N MET A 1 19.45 37.14 30.86
CA MET A 1 18.11 37.72 30.65
C MET A 1 17.39 37.14 29.43
N ALA A 2 17.66 37.56 28.18
CA ALA A 2 16.80 37.18 27.03
C ALA A 2 16.60 35.66 26.83
N LYS A 3 17.65 34.83 26.97
CA LYS A 3 17.53 33.37 26.88
C LYS A 3 16.84 32.73 28.10
N GLU A 4 16.96 33.31 29.29
CA GLU A 4 16.23 32.85 30.47
C GLU A 4 14.74 33.17 30.35
N LEU A 5 14.38 34.36 29.85
CA LEU A 5 13.00 34.73 29.53
C LEU A 5 12.39 33.79 28.48
N VAL A 6 13.14 33.44 27.43
CA VAL A 6 12.71 32.42 26.45
C VAL A 6 12.51 31.05 27.12
N ASN A 7 13.37 30.65 28.06
CA ASN A 7 13.22 29.37 28.75
C ASN A 7 12.03 29.37 29.71
N ILE A 8 11.81 30.44 30.47
CA ILE A 8 10.65 30.64 31.35
C ILE A 8 9.35 30.64 30.53
N MET A 9 9.33 31.31 29.38
CA MET A 9 8.17 31.28 28.46
C MET A 9 7.96 29.92 27.78
N ALA A 10 9.02 29.14 27.56
CA ALA A 10 8.92 27.78 27.04
C ALA A 10 8.35 26.82 28.10
N ASN A 11 8.83 26.91 29.35
CA ASN A 11 8.28 26.18 30.49
C ASN A 11 6.80 26.51 30.71
N LYS A 12 6.42 27.79 30.72
CA LYS A 12 5.02 28.18 30.90
C LYS A 12 4.10 27.61 29.80
N LYS A 13 4.56 27.57 28.54
CA LYS A 13 3.80 26.96 27.44
C LYS A 13 3.71 25.44 27.53
N SER A 14 4.70 24.80 28.16
CA SER A 14 4.69 23.38 28.48
C SER A 14 3.71 23.09 29.63
N GLU A 15 3.72 23.88 30.70
CA GLU A 15 2.74 23.82 31.79
C GLU A 15 1.30 24.05 31.29
N GLU A 16 1.08 25.05 30.44
CA GLU A 16 -0.21 25.32 29.79
C GLU A 16 -0.67 24.15 28.90
N PHE A 17 0.24 23.52 28.15
CA PHE A 17 -0.05 22.33 27.34
C PHE A 17 -0.39 21.12 28.21
N ARG A 18 0.41 20.80 29.22
CA ARG A 18 0.18 19.66 30.13
C ARG A 18 -1.16 19.79 30.85
N ARG A 19 -1.50 21.01 31.26
CA ARG A 19 -2.83 21.32 31.82
C ARG A 19 -3.93 21.05 30.79
N GLN A 20 -3.81 21.54 29.56
CA GLN A 20 -4.80 21.26 28.51
C GLN A 20 -5.02 19.75 28.30
N VAL A 21 -3.96 18.95 28.25
CA VAL A 21 -4.08 17.49 28.05
C VAL A 21 -4.65 16.80 29.29
N ALA A 22 -4.29 17.26 30.49
CA ALA A 22 -4.88 16.80 31.74
C ALA A 22 -6.38 17.12 31.83
N ASP A 23 -6.80 18.34 31.47
CA ASP A 23 -8.20 18.76 31.44
C ASP A 23 -9.00 17.89 30.45
N MET A 24 -8.45 17.60 29.26
CA MET A 24 -9.05 16.69 28.27
C MET A 24 -9.18 15.24 28.79
N PHE A 25 -8.18 14.74 29.51
CA PHE A 25 -8.23 13.41 30.13
C PHE A 25 -9.29 13.35 31.25
N ILE A 26 -9.35 14.37 32.10
CA ILE A 26 -10.38 14.51 33.15
C ILE A 26 -11.78 14.61 32.55
N GLU A 27 -11.97 15.34 31.45
CA GLU A 27 -13.26 15.42 30.75
C GLU A 27 -13.69 14.03 30.22
N GLY A 28 -12.75 13.27 29.66
CA GLY A 28 -12.97 11.87 29.28
C GLY A 28 -13.39 10.98 30.46
N LEU A 29 -12.65 11.03 31.58
CA LEU A 29 -13.00 10.28 32.80
C LEU A 29 -14.38 10.67 33.35
N ARG A 30 -14.72 11.97 33.35
CA ARG A 30 -16.02 12.48 33.84
C ARG A 30 -17.20 12.08 32.97
N LYS A 31 -17.01 12.03 31.65
CA LYS A 31 -18.05 11.72 30.68
C LYS A 31 -18.28 10.22 30.53
N ASP A 32 -17.19 9.47 30.41
CA ASP A 32 -17.20 8.08 29.95
C ASP A 32 -16.68 7.09 31.02
N GLY A 33 -16.30 7.54 32.22
CA GLY A 33 -15.81 6.68 33.30
C GLY A 33 -14.49 6.01 32.92
N LEU A 34 -14.43 4.67 32.91
CA LEU A 34 -13.33 3.92 32.31
C LEU A 34 -13.53 3.60 30.82
N ALA A 35 -14.66 3.94 30.20
CA ALA A 35 -14.89 3.66 28.78
C ALA A 35 -13.99 4.49 27.84
N TRP A 36 -13.19 5.45 28.35
CA TRP A 36 -12.09 6.04 27.58
C TRP A 36 -11.10 4.99 27.04
N LYS A 37 -10.96 3.84 27.71
CA LYS A 37 -10.20 2.68 27.24
C LYS A 37 -10.72 2.15 25.89
N GLN A 38 -12.01 2.27 25.58
CA GLN A 38 -12.59 1.83 24.29
C GLN A 38 -11.95 2.52 23.09
N GLY A 39 -11.49 3.76 23.25
CA GLY A 39 -10.83 4.47 22.16
C GLY A 39 -9.47 3.89 21.80
N TRP A 40 -8.88 2.99 22.61
CA TRP A 40 -7.55 2.38 22.39
C TRP A 40 -7.62 0.96 21.78
N LYS A 41 -8.76 0.56 21.23
CA LYS A 41 -9.11 -0.81 20.81
C LYS A 41 -8.28 -1.48 19.70
N SER A 42 -7.20 -0.88 19.17
CA SER A 42 -6.30 -1.55 18.21
C SER A 42 -4.93 -0.87 18.04
N GLU A 43 -3.96 -1.60 17.46
CA GLU A 43 -2.72 -1.04 16.90
C GLU A 43 -2.98 0.13 15.93
N SER A 44 -4.17 0.16 15.31
CA SER A 44 -4.65 1.25 14.46
C SER A 44 -5.00 2.55 15.19
N ILE A 45 -4.55 2.77 16.43
CA ILE A 45 -4.83 4.02 17.17
C ILE A 45 -3.59 4.64 17.85
N LEU A 46 -2.42 3.98 17.90
CA LEU A 46 -1.22 4.60 18.47
C LEU A 46 -0.69 5.76 17.60
N PRO A 47 -0.64 7.01 18.10
CA PRO A 47 -0.11 8.11 17.30
C PRO A 47 1.36 7.88 16.95
N THR A 48 1.71 7.92 15.65
CA THR A 48 3.08 7.70 15.14
C THR A 48 3.58 8.89 14.32
N ASN A 49 4.90 9.13 14.27
CA ASN A 49 5.45 10.12 13.33
C ASN A 49 5.77 9.44 11.99
N ALA A 50 4.97 9.69 10.97
CA ALA A 50 5.05 8.99 9.67
C ALA A 50 6.44 9.04 9.01
N LYS A 51 7.23 10.11 9.23
CA LYS A 51 8.58 10.24 8.64
C LYS A 51 9.62 9.33 9.33
N SER A 52 9.37 8.89 10.56
CA SER A 52 10.32 8.07 11.32
C SER A 52 9.81 6.69 11.74
N GLY A 53 8.52 6.40 11.56
CA GLY A 53 7.86 5.19 12.09
C GLY A 53 7.70 5.16 13.62
N ILE A 54 8.40 6.03 14.35
CA ILE A 54 8.43 6.03 15.83
C ILE A 54 7.06 6.48 16.43
N PRO A 55 6.45 5.68 17.33
CA PRO A 55 5.29 6.09 18.13
C PRO A 55 5.59 7.28 19.05
N TYR A 56 4.62 8.19 19.21
CA TYR A 56 4.72 9.24 20.21
C TYR A 56 4.63 8.66 21.63
N ARG A 57 5.31 9.34 22.56
CA ARG A 57 5.48 8.93 23.96
C ARG A 57 5.01 10.00 24.93
N GLY A 58 4.75 9.60 26.16
CA GLY A 58 4.34 10.46 27.25
C GLY A 58 3.06 11.25 26.93
N MET A 59 3.02 12.50 27.40
CA MET A 59 1.89 13.41 27.19
C MET A 59 1.54 13.66 25.70
N ASN A 60 2.49 13.48 24.78
CA ASN A 60 2.21 13.59 23.34
C ASN A 60 1.30 12.46 22.84
N ARG A 61 1.48 11.24 23.36
CA ARG A 61 0.65 10.07 22.99
C ARG A 61 -0.81 10.35 23.34
N ILE A 62 -1.06 10.70 24.61
CA ILE A 62 -2.38 11.03 25.12
C ILE A 62 -3.00 12.23 24.37
N ASN A 63 -2.25 13.31 24.17
CA ASN A 63 -2.75 14.49 23.46
C ASN A 63 -3.18 14.17 22.02
N LEU A 64 -2.33 13.49 21.25
CA LEU A 64 -2.62 13.18 19.85
C LEU A 64 -3.77 12.18 19.73
N PHE A 65 -3.83 11.19 20.62
CA PHE A 65 -4.93 10.25 20.74
C PHE A 65 -6.29 10.97 20.94
N TYR A 66 -6.43 11.77 21.99
CA TYR A 66 -7.68 12.51 22.22
C TYR A 66 -7.95 13.56 21.15
N THR A 67 -6.91 14.11 20.50
CA THR A 67 -7.07 15.02 19.37
C THR A 67 -7.60 14.31 18.12
N ALA A 68 -7.22 13.04 17.87
CA ALA A 68 -7.81 12.22 16.82
C ALA A 68 -9.28 11.92 17.14
N LEU A 69 -9.53 11.33 18.31
CA LEU A 69 -10.87 10.92 18.76
C LEU A 69 -11.88 12.08 18.75
N SER A 70 -11.50 13.25 19.31
CA SER A 70 -12.37 14.44 19.36
C SER A 70 -12.63 15.11 18.00
N ARG A 71 -11.90 14.73 16.96
CA ARG A 71 -12.04 15.27 15.60
C ARG A 71 -12.53 14.24 14.58
N GLY A 72 -12.71 12.99 15.00
CA GLY A 72 -13.02 11.88 14.11
C GLY A 72 -11.91 11.61 13.11
N TYR A 73 -10.65 11.63 13.55
CA TYR A 73 -9.53 11.21 12.72
C TYR A 73 -9.27 9.70 12.83
N GLU A 74 -8.96 9.05 11.72
CA GLU A 74 -8.73 7.61 11.59
C GLU A 74 -7.24 7.28 11.35
N ASP A 75 -6.48 8.07 10.57
CA ASP A 75 -5.04 7.83 10.38
C ASP A 75 -4.25 8.13 11.68
N THR A 76 -3.46 7.16 12.12
CA THR A 76 -2.59 7.28 13.30
C THR A 76 -1.38 8.18 13.09
N ARG A 77 -1.06 8.54 11.85
CA ARG A 77 0.21 9.17 11.47
C ARG A 77 0.12 10.69 11.61
N TRP A 78 1.16 11.28 12.18
CA TRP A 78 1.26 12.73 12.41
C TRP A 78 2.58 13.31 11.91
N LEU A 79 2.49 14.35 11.07
CA LEU A 79 3.63 15.03 10.48
C LEU A 79 3.63 16.53 10.79
N THR A 80 4.81 17.10 11.01
CA THR A 80 4.97 18.57 11.01
C THR A 80 4.84 19.11 9.58
N PHE A 81 4.42 20.38 9.44
CA PHE A 81 4.30 21.04 8.12
C PHE A 81 5.57 20.91 7.25
N ASN A 82 6.75 21.00 7.86
CA ASN A 82 8.00 20.82 7.14
C ASN A 82 8.18 19.38 6.65
N GLN A 83 7.85 18.37 7.47
CA GLN A 83 7.96 16.96 7.04
C GLN A 83 7.00 16.65 5.88
N ILE A 84 5.79 17.22 5.88
CA ILE A 84 4.81 17.14 4.78
C ILE A 84 5.43 17.72 3.50
N LYS A 85 5.93 18.95 3.57
CA LYS A 85 6.53 19.66 2.44
C LYS A 85 7.80 18.95 1.91
N ASP A 86 8.67 18.50 2.81
CA ASP A 86 9.92 17.80 2.46
C ASP A 86 9.67 16.48 1.71
N ALA A 87 8.51 15.85 1.94
CA ALA A 87 8.09 14.60 1.31
C ALA A 87 7.24 14.80 0.04
N GLY A 88 6.97 16.05 -0.37
CA GLY A 88 6.12 16.35 -1.53
C GLY A 88 4.61 16.21 -1.28
N TYR A 89 4.18 15.94 -0.05
CA TYR A 89 2.78 15.77 0.32
C TYR A 89 2.04 17.12 0.41
N ALA A 90 0.71 17.10 0.29
CA ALA A 90 -0.13 18.28 0.33
C ALA A 90 -1.06 18.29 1.56
N LEU A 91 -0.80 19.19 2.51
CA LEU A 91 -1.71 19.47 3.63
C LEU A 91 -2.98 20.18 3.12
N GLU A 92 -4.14 19.73 3.56
CA GLU A 92 -5.41 20.36 3.19
C GLU A 92 -5.56 21.80 3.73
N LYS A 93 -6.32 22.61 2.99
CA LYS A 93 -6.50 24.03 3.32
C LYS A 93 -7.47 24.20 4.47
N GLY A 94 -6.95 24.60 5.63
CA GLY A 94 -7.72 24.87 6.85
C GLY A 94 -7.56 23.82 7.95
N SER A 95 -6.77 22.78 7.70
CA SER A 95 -6.44 21.74 8.67
C SER A 95 -5.85 22.32 9.97
N LYS A 96 -6.33 21.82 11.11
CA LYS A 96 -5.93 22.30 12.43
C LYS A 96 -4.80 21.42 12.98
N GLY A 97 -3.64 22.00 13.26
CA GLY A 97 -2.57 21.26 13.91
C GLY A 97 -2.88 20.89 15.36
N ALA A 98 -2.22 19.85 15.86
CA ALA A 98 -2.08 19.51 17.28
C ALA A 98 -0.69 19.96 17.79
N LYS A 99 -0.56 20.14 19.11
CA LYS A 99 0.73 20.49 19.74
C LYS A 99 1.43 19.24 20.28
N VAL A 100 2.76 19.24 20.22
CA VAL A 100 3.60 18.23 20.86
C VAL A 100 4.85 18.87 21.48
N GLU A 101 5.26 18.35 22.63
CA GLU A 101 6.50 18.67 23.33
C GLU A 101 7.67 17.84 22.79
N TYR A 102 8.76 18.49 22.39
CA TYR A 102 10.04 17.82 22.16
C TYR A 102 11.06 18.29 23.19
N TRP A 103 11.37 17.41 24.13
CA TRP A 103 12.40 17.62 25.15
C TRP A 103 13.76 17.18 24.63
N TYR A 104 14.78 18.02 24.80
CA TYR A 104 16.13 17.72 24.33
C TYR A 104 17.23 18.24 25.30
N PRO A 105 18.33 17.50 25.43
CA PRO A 105 19.51 17.96 26.15
C PRO A 105 20.25 19.03 25.34
N PHE A 106 20.79 20.02 26.05
CA PHE A 106 21.58 21.11 25.51
C PHE A 106 22.91 21.19 26.27
N ASP A 107 24.01 21.14 25.55
CA ASP A 107 25.34 21.27 26.12
C ASP A 107 25.62 22.74 26.43
N ARG A 108 25.80 23.09 27.72
CA ARG A 108 26.05 24.49 28.12
C ARG A 108 27.45 24.96 27.71
N LEU A 109 28.42 24.05 27.62
CA LEU A 109 29.81 24.34 27.26
C LEU A 109 29.93 24.55 25.74
N GLU A 110 29.43 23.59 24.97
CA GLU A 110 29.44 23.64 23.49
C GLU A 110 28.33 24.54 22.91
N ARG A 111 27.38 24.97 23.75
CA ARG A 111 26.26 25.87 23.44
C ARG A 111 25.37 25.37 22.28
N LYS A 112 25.19 24.06 22.18
CA LYS A 112 24.45 23.39 21.10
C LYS A 112 23.45 22.34 21.63
N PRO A 113 22.31 22.13 20.95
CA PRO A 113 21.41 21.01 21.23
C PRO A 113 22.12 19.67 20.96
N LEU A 114 21.75 18.64 21.71
CA LEU A 114 22.19 17.27 21.57
C LEU A 114 21.00 16.33 21.34
N THR A 115 21.27 15.16 20.78
CA THR A 115 20.34 14.03 20.84
C THR A 115 20.46 13.32 22.18
N TRP A 116 19.38 12.68 22.65
CA TRP A 116 19.41 11.84 23.85
C TRP A 116 20.47 10.74 23.78
N LYS A 117 20.68 10.13 22.60
CA LYS A 117 21.76 9.15 22.37
C LYS A 117 23.15 9.74 22.67
N LYS A 118 23.44 10.96 22.21
CA LYS A 118 24.75 11.59 22.47
C LYS A 118 24.89 12.07 23.91
N TYR A 119 23.81 12.55 24.53
CA TYR A 119 23.80 12.87 25.96
C TYR A 119 24.08 11.64 26.83
N ASN A 120 23.34 10.53 26.63
CA ASN A 120 23.52 9.29 27.39
C ASN A 120 24.95 8.72 27.25
N MET A 121 25.53 8.80 26.04
CA MET A 121 26.94 8.46 25.80
C MET A 121 27.87 9.32 26.68
N LEU A 122 27.73 10.65 26.64
CA LEU A 122 28.60 11.55 27.42
C LEU A 122 28.47 11.34 28.94
N ILE A 123 27.26 11.05 29.45
CA ILE A 123 27.08 10.71 30.86
C ILE A 123 27.77 9.37 31.21
N LYS A 124 27.69 8.37 30.32
CA LYS A 124 28.40 7.09 30.49
C LYS A 124 29.92 7.25 30.44
N ASP A 125 30.42 8.20 29.64
CA ASP A 125 31.84 8.58 29.56
C ASP A 125 32.31 9.41 30.79
N GLY A 126 31.47 9.56 31.82
CA GLY A 126 31.81 10.24 33.07
C GLY A 126 31.69 11.77 33.05
N ILE A 127 31.07 12.35 32.02
CA ILE A 127 30.82 13.79 31.96
C ILE A 127 29.68 14.16 32.92
N ASP A 128 29.90 15.19 33.73
CA ASP A 128 28.94 15.68 34.72
C ASP A 128 27.59 16.08 34.08
N LYS A 129 26.50 15.66 34.74
CA LYS A 129 25.12 16.03 34.37
C LYS A 129 24.89 17.54 34.42
N GLU A 130 25.56 18.27 35.33
CA GLU A 130 25.43 19.72 35.48
C GLU A 130 25.88 20.52 34.24
N ARG A 131 26.74 19.94 33.39
CA ARG A 131 27.12 20.51 32.09
C ARG A 131 25.92 20.71 31.17
N PHE A 132 24.86 19.93 31.35
CA PHE A 132 23.73 19.91 30.44
C PHE A 132 22.54 20.69 31.01
N ALA A 133 21.70 21.21 30.13
CA ALA A 133 20.38 21.72 30.46
C ALA A 133 19.36 20.95 29.62
N ILE A 134 18.20 20.67 30.20
CA ILE A 134 17.08 20.10 29.47
C ILE A 134 16.18 21.26 29.02
N PHE A 135 15.88 21.31 27.73
CA PHE A 135 15.00 22.32 27.12
C PHE A 135 13.80 21.64 26.47
N VAL A 136 12.65 22.31 26.51
CA VAL A 136 11.45 21.93 25.74
C VAL A 136 11.31 22.79 24.50
N LYS A 137 10.83 22.19 23.41
CA LYS A 137 10.39 22.91 22.22
C LYS A 137 9.04 22.38 21.77
N MET A 138 8.08 23.29 21.63
CA MET A 138 6.75 22.99 21.10
C MET A 138 6.78 22.90 19.57
N TYR A 139 6.22 21.84 19.02
CA TYR A 139 5.98 21.67 17.59
C TYR A 139 4.48 21.66 17.30
N THR A 140 4.12 21.89 16.03
CA THR A 140 2.77 21.67 15.50
C THR A 140 2.83 20.50 14.53
N VAL A 141 1.97 19.50 14.73
CA VAL A 141 1.82 18.34 13.85
C VAL A 141 0.39 18.27 13.31
N PHE A 142 0.21 17.64 12.16
CA PHE A 142 -1.06 17.47 11.46
C PHE A 142 -1.28 15.98 11.22
N ASN A 143 -2.53 15.55 11.31
CA ASN A 143 -2.95 14.17 11.17
C ASN A 143 -2.96 13.74 9.68
N GLY A 144 -2.75 12.44 9.41
CA GLY A 144 -2.70 11.85 8.08
C GLY A 144 -3.95 12.06 7.23
N ASP A 145 -5.14 12.03 7.84
CA ASP A 145 -6.43 12.30 7.18
C ASP A 145 -6.50 13.68 6.50
N ASN A 146 -5.60 14.58 6.86
CA ASN A 146 -5.55 15.95 6.35
C ASN A 146 -4.36 16.14 5.38
N ILE A 147 -3.69 15.07 4.95
CA ILE A 147 -2.44 15.10 4.19
C ILE A 147 -2.56 14.18 2.96
N LYS A 148 -2.66 14.78 1.77
CA LYS A 148 -2.73 14.06 0.50
C LYS A 148 -1.35 13.62 0.03
N GLY A 149 -1.27 12.42 -0.52
CA GLY A 149 -0.03 11.80 -0.99
C GLY A 149 0.72 10.98 0.07
N LEU A 150 0.18 10.84 1.29
CA LEU A 150 0.63 9.78 2.19
C LEU A 150 0.40 8.41 1.52
N PRO A 151 1.35 7.46 1.63
CA PRO A 151 1.09 6.07 1.31
C PRO A 151 -0.08 5.53 2.14
N GLU A 152 -0.71 4.45 1.69
CA GLU A 152 -1.62 3.68 2.55
C GLU A 152 -0.86 3.10 3.76
N LYS A 153 -1.61 2.46 4.65
CA LYS A 153 -1.10 2.02 5.94
C LYS A 153 -1.02 0.51 5.98
N GLU A 154 0.21 0.01 6.00
CA GLU A 154 0.49 -1.38 6.38
C GLU A 154 -0.11 -1.65 7.78
N GLU A 155 -1.12 -2.52 7.84
CA GLU A 155 -1.66 -3.00 9.11
C GLU A 155 -0.72 -4.05 9.68
N TYR A 156 0.14 -3.63 10.61
CA TYR A 156 0.80 -4.58 11.50
C TYR A 156 -0.23 -5.06 12.52
N ILE A 157 -0.49 -6.35 12.50
CA ILE A 157 -1.04 -7.14 13.59
C ILE A 157 0.00 -8.24 13.76
N ASN A 158 0.54 -8.46 14.96
CA ASN A 158 1.31 -9.67 15.23
C ASN A 158 0.33 -10.82 15.49
N PRO A 159 0.03 -11.69 14.50
CA PRO A 159 -1.06 -12.66 14.62
C PRO A 159 -0.65 -13.87 15.48
N ASP A 160 0.63 -13.96 15.84
CA ASP A 160 1.22 -15.13 16.50
C ASP A 160 1.12 -15.05 18.04
N ILE A 161 0.80 -13.88 18.62
CA ILE A 161 0.67 -13.70 20.08
C ILE A 161 -0.81 -13.70 20.48
N LYS A 162 -1.33 -14.87 20.86
CA LYS A 162 -2.68 -14.95 21.44
C LYS A 162 -2.70 -14.33 22.86
N PRO A 163 -3.77 -13.63 23.24
CA PRO A 163 -3.93 -13.05 24.58
C PRO A 163 -3.53 -13.94 25.77
N GLY A 164 -3.99 -15.19 25.81
CA GLY A 164 -3.66 -16.12 26.90
C GLY A 164 -2.18 -16.55 26.91
N GLU A 165 -1.59 -16.71 25.73
CA GLU A 165 -0.18 -17.07 25.57
C GLU A 165 0.73 -15.92 26.06
N LEU A 166 0.31 -14.65 25.89
CA LEU A 166 1.02 -13.50 26.48
C LEU A 166 1.01 -13.53 28.01
N ILE A 167 -0.14 -13.75 28.63
CA ILE A 167 -0.27 -13.76 30.10
C ILE A 167 0.61 -14.86 30.72
N GLU A 168 0.61 -16.06 30.15
CA GLU A 168 1.49 -17.15 30.58
C GLU A 168 2.98 -16.81 30.37
N LYS A 169 3.33 -16.21 29.22
CA LYS A 169 4.71 -15.80 28.90
C LYS A 169 5.21 -14.74 29.89
N LEU A 170 4.40 -13.73 30.19
CA LEU A 170 4.69 -12.66 31.14
C LEU A 170 4.85 -13.21 32.57
N SER A 171 3.86 -13.95 33.08
CA SER A 171 3.93 -14.55 34.42
C SER A 171 5.22 -15.37 34.60
N LYS A 172 5.59 -16.17 33.60
CA LYS A 172 6.80 -16.99 33.62
C LYS A 172 8.10 -16.19 33.51
N SER A 173 8.18 -15.16 32.65
CA SER A 173 9.41 -14.42 32.39
C SER A 173 9.68 -13.26 33.36
N MET A 174 8.62 -12.76 34.01
CA MET A 174 8.67 -11.83 35.14
C MET A 174 8.87 -12.56 36.49
N GLU A 175 8.75 -13.89 36.49
CA GLU A 175 8.83 -14.78 37.65
C GLU A 175 7.74 -14.51 38.71
N VAL A 176 6.57 -14.01 38.28
CA VAL A 176 5.41 -13.69 39.13
C VAL A 176 4.31 -14.73 38.89
N PRO A 177 4.06 -15.67 39.84
CA PRO A 177 3.04 -16.70 39.66
C PRO A 177 1.62 -16.12 39.75
N ILE A 178 0.74 -16.59 38.87
CA ILE A 178 -0.70 -16.32 38.91
C ILE A 178 -1.40 -17.51 39.58
N ILE A 179 -1.96 -17.27 40.76
CA ILE A 179 -2.63 -18.26 41.62
C ILE A 179 -4.14 -18.04 41.51
N HIS A 180 -4.88 -19.10 41.21
CA HIS A 180 -6.34 -19.06 41.15
C HIS A 180 -6.95 -19.48 42.50
N ASP A 181 -7.62 -18.57 43.20
CA ASP A 181 -8.28 -18.85 44.49
C ASP A 181 -9.74 -18.35 44.48
N ILE A 182 -10.66 -19.23 44.88
CA ILE A 182 -12.09 -18.93 44.95
C ILE A 182 -12.45 -17.87 46.01
N ASN A 183 -11.57 -17.65 47.00
CA ASN A 183 -11.76 -16.77 48.15
C ASN A 183 -11.10 -15.39 47.99
N HIS A 184 -10.36 -15.15 46.92
CA HIS A 184 -9.70 -13.88 46.63
C HIS A 184 -10.42 -13.14 45.49
N GLU A 185 -10.47 -11.81 45.62
CA GLU A 185 -10.66 -10.90 44.49
C GLU A 185 -9.34 -10.79 43.70
N ALA A 186 -9.39 -10.30 42.46
CA ALA A 186 -8.19 -10.06 41.67
C ALA A 186 -7.27 -9.06 42.41
N CYS A 187 -6.03 -9.46 42.67
CA CYS A 187 -5.03 -8.61 43.33
C CYS A 187 -3.61 -9.16 43.21
N TYR A 188 -2.65 -8.27 42.99
CA TYR A 188 -1.23 -8.49 43.25
C TYR A 188 -0.91 -8.26 44.74
N ILE A 189 -0.09 -9.13 45.35
CA ILE A 189 0.34 -9.02 46.75
C ILE A 189 1.86 -8.73 46.81
N PRO A 190 2.28 -7.46 47.00
CA PRO A 190 3.70 -7.07 46.95
C PRO A 190 4.61 -7.79 47.96
N SER A 191 4.08 -8.17 49.13
CA SER A 191 4.87 -8.85 50.18
C SER A 191 5.11 -10.35 49.92
N ARG A 192 4.42 -10.93 48.93
CA ARG A 192 4.57 -12.33 48.51
C ARG A 192 5.20 -12.46 47.13
N ASP A 193 5.12 -11.38 46.33
CA ASP A 193 5.38 -11.35 44.90
C ASP A 193 4.51 -12.36 44.10
N GLU A 194 3.22 -12.40 44.42
CA GLU A 194 2.25 -13.34 43.83
C GLU A 194 0.99 -12.58 43.37
N ILE A 195 0.41 -13.00 42.25
CA ILE A 195 -0.89 -12.52 41.75
C ILE A 195 -1.96 -13.54 42.15
N PHE A 196 -3.06 -13.06 42.70
CA PHE A 196 -4.27 -13.83 42.96
C PHE A 196 -5.35 -13.42 41.98
N LEU A 197 -5.97 -14.40 41.31
CA LEU A 197 -7.15 -14.21 40.47
C LEU A 197 -8.27 -15.14 40.95
N PRO A 198 -9.54 -14.75 40.75
CA PRO A 198 -10.66 -15.70 40.81
C PRO A 198 -10.46 -16.87 39.83
N PRO A 199 -11.13 -18.03 40.03
CA PRO A 199 -11.16 -19.11 39.03
C PRO A 199 -11.67 -18.60 37.68
N VAL A 200 -11.10 -19.09 36.58
CA VAL A 200 -11.37 -18.61 35.21
C VAL A 200 -12.88 -18.66 34.89
N GLU A 201 -13.60 -19.62 35.45
CA GLU A 201 -15.04 -19.82 35.28
C GLU A 201 -15.92 -18.75 35.94
N LYS A 202 -15.35 -17.87 36.79
CA LYS A 202 -16.04 -16.71 37.33
C LYS A 202 -15.98 -15.48 36.41
N PHE A 203 -15.07 -15.45 35.43
CA PHE A 203 -14.97 -14.35 34.47
C PHE A 203 -16.02 -14.48 33.37
N LEU A 204 -16.48 -13.35 32.85
CA LEU A 204 -17.50 -13.29 31.79
C LEU A 204 -17.03 -13.96 30.49
N ASN A 205 -15.75 -13.79 30.15
CA ASN A 205 -15.09 -14.31 28.96
C ASN A 205 -13.57 -14.28 29.13
N ALA A 206 -12.83 -14.78 28.13
CA ALA A 206 -11.37 -14.83 28.16
C ALA A 206 -10.74 -13.42 28.15
N GLU A 207 -11.39 -12.46 27.49
CA GLU A 207 -10.96 -11.06 27.40
C GLU A 207 -10.98 -10.40 28.78
N ALA A 208 -12.01 -10.65 29.61
CA ALA A 208 -12.08 -10.19 31.00
C ALA A 208 -10.96 -10.75 31.87
N TYR A 209 -10.73 -12.07 31.76
CA TYR A 209 -9.63 -12.73 32.45
C TYR A 209 -8.28 -12.12 32.05
N ASN A 210 -8.02 -11.97 30.75
CA ASN A 210 -6.75 -11.44 30.23
C ASN A 210 -6.54 -9.97 30.60
N ALA A 211 -7.57 -9.12 30.52
CA ALA A 211 -7.48 -7.71 30.91
C ALA A 211 -7.17 -7.55 32.41
N THR A 212 -7.83 -8.35 33.26
CA THR A 212 -7.59 -8.37 34.71
C THR A 212 -6.19 -8.90 35.04
N ALA A 213 -5.78 -10.03 34.44
CA ALA A 213 -4.45 -10.58 34.63
C ALA A 213 -3.34 -9.60 34.19
N LEU A 214 -3.56 -8.85 33.10
CA LEU A 214 -2.63 -7.85 32.59
C LEU A 214 -2.50 -6.63 33.53
N HIS A 215 -3.60 -6.22 34.17
CA HIS A 215 -3.60 -5.18 35.21
C HIS A 215 -2.81 -5.62 36.45
N GLU A 216 -3.01 -6.85 36.95
CA GLU A 216 -2.23 -7.36 38.10
C GLU A 216 -0.74 -7.57 37.75
N LEU A 217 -0.44 -8.00 36.52
CA LEU A 217 0.95 -8.04 36.03
C LEU A 217 1.56 -6.64 35.96
N ALA A 218 0.80 -5.62 35.56
CA ALA A 218 1.27 -4.24 35.57
C ALA A 218 1.59 -3.73 36.99
N HIS A 219 0.74 -3.99 37.97
CA HIS A 219 1.05 -3.76 39.40
C HIS A 219 2.34 -4.47 39.80
N SER A 220 2.50 -5.74 39.45
CA SER A 220 3.69 -6.51 39.82
C SER A 220 5.00 -5.87 39.34
N THR A 221 5.03 -5.16 38.21
CA THR A 221 6.25 -4.46 37.74
C THR A 221 6.81 -3.45 38.76
N GLY A 222 5.99 -2.95 39.69
CA GLY A 222 6.39 -1.99 40.72
C GLY A 222 7.22 -2.56 41.88
N HIS A 223 7.38 -3.89 41.99
CA HIS A 223 8.14 -4.54 43.06
C HIS A 223 9.62 -4.10 43.13
N GLU A 224 10.23 -4.20 44.31
CA GLU A 224 11.62 -3.77 44.60
C GLU A 224 12.68 -4.50 43.73
N SER A 225 12.38 -5.72 43.28
CA SER A 225 13.25 -6.49 42.36
C SER A 225 13.11 -6.09 40.88
N ARG A 226 12.19 -5.18 40.55
CA ARG A 226 11.81 -4.80 39.18
C ARG A 226 11.96 -3.31 38.93
N LEU A 227 10.89 -2.51 39.03
CA LEU A 227 10.92 -1.06 38.80
C LEU A 227 10.89 -0.22 40.09
N ASP A 228 10.84 -0.85 41.27
CA ASP A 228 10.97 -0.21 42.58
C ASP A 228 10.06 1.04 42.74
N ARG A 229 8.77 0.84 42.48
CA ARG A 229 7.73 1.86 42.69
C ARG A 229 7.22 1.80 44.12
N GLU A 230 6.73 2.94 44.60
CA GLU A 230 6.16 3.08 45.94
C GLU A 230 4.78 2.39 46.01
N MET A 231 4.76 1.07 46.21
CA MET A 231 3.54 0.26 46.29
C MET A 231 2.95 0.14 47.70
N ALA A 232 3.71 0.49 48.74
CA ALA A 232 3.34 0.28 50.15
C ALA A 232 2.32 1.33 50.67
N ASN A 233 1.16 1.41 50.02
CA ASN A 233 0.12 2.38 50.27
C ASN A 233 -1.12 1.74 50.92
N ALA A 234 -1.78 2.47 51.82
CA ALA A 234 -3.08 2.05 52.33
C ALA A 234 -4.16 2.13 51.24
N PHE A 235 -5.06 1.15 51.17
CA PHE A 235 -6.18 1.15 50.23
C PHE A 235 -6.97 2.46 50.27
N GLY A 236 -7.23 3.05 49.10
CA GLY A 236 -7.93 4.33 48.97
C GLY A 236 -7.12 5.59 49.33
N SER A 237 -5.80 5.48 49.56
CA SER A 237 -4.91 6.65 49.74
C SER A 237 -4.48 7.29 48.40
N GLU A 238 -3.93 8.51 48.43
CA GLU A 238 -3.42 9.23 47.24
C GLU A 238 -2.33 8.41 46.51
N GLY A 239 -1.44 7.74 47.24
CA GLY A 239 -0.41 6.87 46.66
C GLY A 239 -0.97 5.56 46.07
N TYR A 240 -1.98 4.97 46.71
CA TYR A 240 -2.68 3.80 46.17
C TYR A 240 -3.41 4.15 44.87
N SER A 241 -4.20 5.24 44.88
CA SER A 241 -4.90 5.75 43.69
C SER A 241 -3.93 6.09 42.56
N PHE A 242 -2.74 6.61 42.85
CA PHE A 242 -1.72 6.87 41.84
C PHE A 242 -1.17 5.58 41.19
N GLU A 243 -0.93 4.52 41.96
CA GLU A 243 -0.45 3.24 41.41
C GLU A 243 -1.53 2.53 40.57
N GLU A 244 -2.80 2.61 40.96
CA GLU A 244 -3.93 2.15 40.13
C GLU A 244 -3.95 2.85 38.76
N LEU A 245 -3.70 4.17 38.70
CA LEU A 245 -3.60 4.90 37.43
C LEU A 245 -2.42 4.42 36.58
N VAL A 246 -1.30 4.04 37.20
CA VAL A 246 -0.12 3.48 36.52
C VAL A 246 -0.44 2.10 35.95
N ALA A 247 -1.03 1.21 36.74
CA ALA A 247 -1.41 -0.13 36.30
C ALA A 247 -2.44 -0.08 35.15
N GLU A 248 -3.45 0.79 35.25
CA GLU A 248 -4.47 0.97 34.22
C GLU A 248 -3.95 1.58 32.91
N MET A 249 -2.99 2.50 32.98
CA MET A 249 -2.33 2.99 31.76
C MET A 249 -1.41 1.93 31.16
N THR A 250 -0.77 1.10 31.99
CA THR A 250 0.11 0.01 31.53
C THR A 250 -0.70 -1.10 30.86
N SER A 251 -1.84 -1.50 31.42
CA SER A 251 -2.70 -2.52 30.84
C SER A 251 -3.24 -2.07 29.47
N VAL A 252 -3.65 -0.80 29.33
CA VAL A 252 -4.06 -0.19 28.06
C VAL A 252 -2.91 -0.07 27.05
N PHE A 253 -1.68 0.21 27.49
CA PHE A 253 -0.54 0.28 26.58
C PHE A 253 -0.08 -1.12 26.13
N MET A 254 -0.11 -2.11 27.01
CA MET A 254 0.19 -3.50 26.68
C MET A 254 -0.91 -4.15 25.82
N SER A 255 -2.18 -3.78 26.01
CA SER A 255 -3.28 -4.36 25.23
C SER A 255 -3.17 -4.04 23.74
N VAL A 256 -2.48 -2.96 23.36
CA VAL A 256 -2.19 -2.62 21.96
C VAL A 256 -1.49 -3.77 21.23
N HIS A 257 -0.58 -4.49 21.88
CA HIS A 257 0.17 -5.60 21.27
C HIS A 257 -0.59 -6.93 21.25
N THR A 258 -1.92 -6.89 21.38
CA THR A 258 -2.78 -8.07 21.54
C THR A 258 -4.20 -7.82 21.06
N GLU A 259 -4.98 -8.90 20.96
CA GLU A 259 -6.44 -8.83 20.81
C GLU A 259 -7.20 -8.63 22.16
N ILE A 260 -6.52 -8.23 23.25
CA ILE A 260 -7.17 -7.99 24.55
C ILE A 260 -8.00 -6.71 24.49
N ASP A 261 -9.32 -6.82 24.64
CA ASP A 261 -10.17 -5.65 24.85
C ASP A 261 -9.96 -5.10 26.27
N PRO A 262 -9.44 -3.86 26.45
CA PRO A 262 -9.18 -3.29 27.78
C PRO A 262 -10.45 -2.94 28.58
N MET A 263 -11.65 -3.21 28.03
CA MET A 263 -12.93 -2.83 28.65
C MET A 263 -13.38 -3.68 29.84
N ASN A 264 -12.83 -4.88 30.04
CA ASN A 264 -13.56 -5.95 30.72
C ASN A 264 -13.01 -6.33 32.11
N THR A 265 -12.51 -5.32 32.85
CA THR A 265 -12.16 -5.36 34.28
C THR A 265 -13.36 -4.96 35.15
N ASP A 266 -13.63 -5.67 36.26
CA ASP A 266 -14.86 -5.55 37.06
C ASP A 266 -15.25 -4.10 37.44
N ILE A 267 -16.40 -3.65 36.94
CA ILE A 267 -16.73 -2.21 36.83
C ILE A 267 -16.98 -1.53 38.20
N GLU A 268 -17.38 -2.27 39.23
CA GLU A 268 -17.91 -1.69 40.48
C GLU A 268 -16.85 -1.04 41.38
N ASN A 269 -15.62 -1.56 41.44
CA ASN A 269 -14.56 -1.01 42.31
C ASN A 269 -13.95 0.31 41.76
N HIS A 270 -13.97 0.51 40.44
CA HIS A 270 -13.20 1.56 39.77
C HIS A 270 -13.65 3.00 40.08
N GLN A 271 -14.91 3.24 40.47
CA GLN A 271 -15.42 4.61 40.71
C GLN A 271 -14.67 5.34 41.83
N ALA A 272 -14.19 4.63 42.84
CA ALA A 272 -13.45 5.24 43.95
C ALA A 272 -12.10 5.80 43.49
N TYR A 273 -11.36 5.04 42.67
CA TYR A 273 -10.03 5.44 42.20
C TYR A 273 -10.13 6.52 41.12
N VAL A 274 -11.10 6.42 40.19
CA VAL A 274 -11.33 7.43 39.13
C VAL A 274 -11.58 8.82 39.71
N ASN A 275 -12.36 8.93 40.79
CA ASN A 275 -12.56 10.22 41.47
C ASN A 275 -11.26 10.74 42.10
N GLY A 276 -10.47 9.87 42.74
CA GLY A 276 -9.14 10.21 43.26
C GLY A 276 -8.17 10.69 42.18
N TRP A 277 -8.19 10.08 40.99
CA TRP A 277 -7.39 10.52 39.85
C TRP A 277 -7.81 11.91 39.38
N ILE A 278 -9.12 12.17 39.23
CA ILE A 278 -9.64 13.48 38.83
C ILE A 278 -9.18 14.56 39.82
N GLU A 279 -9.37 14.35 41.13
CA GLU A 279 -8.95 15.31 42.15
C GLU A 279 -7.43 15.56 42.15
N ALA A 280 -6.61 14.50 42.03
CA ALA A 280 -5.16 14.61 42.02
C ALA A 280 -4.64 15.34 40.76
N ILE A 281 -5.21 15.06 39.59
CA ILE A 281 -4.82 15.65 38.31
C ILE A 281 -5.31 17.11 38.20
N GLU A 282 -6.51 17.44 38.69
CA GLU A 282 -7.00 18.84 38.75
C GLU A 282 -6.13 19.71 39.66
N LYS A 283 -5.68 19.15 40.79
CA LYS A 283 -4.73 19.78 41.71
C LYS A 283 -3.33 19.93 41.09
N SER A 284 -2.87 18.96 40.29
CA SER A 284 -1.56 18.99 39.63
C SER A 284 -1.50 18.15 38.34
N PRO A 285 -1.49 18.78 37.15
CA PRO A 285 -1.32 18.10 35.85
C PRO A 285 -0.02 17.27 35.70
N GLU A 286 0.98 17.52 36.55
CA GLU A 286 2.21 16.72 36.62
C GLU A 286 1.96 15.31 37.16
N VAL A 287 0.86 15.07 37.89
CA VAL A 287 0.44 13.72 38.34
C VAL A 287 0.20 12.83 37.12
N LEU A 288 -0.58 13.30 36.15
CA LEU A 288 -0.81 12.59 34.89
C LEU A 288 0.50 12.36 34.12
N SER A 289 1.36 13.39 34.05
CA SER A 289 2.68 13.28 33.40
C SER A 289 3.57 12.20 34.04
N LYS A 290 3.54 12.09 35.38
CA LYS A 290 4.29 11.08 36.14
C LYS A 290 3.70 9.68 35.98
N ALA A 291 2.37 9.55 36.01
CA ALA A 291 1.68 8.27 35.84
C ALA A 291 1.95 7.67 34.45
N ILE A 292 1.80 8.46 33.38
CA ILE A 292 2.11 8.01 32.01
C ILE A 292 3.58 7.57 31.90
N LYS A 293 4.52 8.30 32.51
CA LYS A 293 5.95 7.92 32.50
C LYS A 293 6.17 6.55 33.13
N TYR A 294 5.62 6.31 34.32
CA TYR A 294 5.75 5.02 35.00
C TYR A 294 5.04 3.90 34.23
N ALA A 295 3.91 4.18 33.60
CA ALA A 295 3.21 3.23 32.74
C ALA A 295 4.03 2.88 31.48
N GLU A 296 4.69 3.85 30.84
CA GLU A 296 5.62 3.57 29.72
C GLU A 296 6.85 2.76 30.17
N GLU A 297 7.37 2.99 31.38
CA GLU A 297 8.47 2.21 31.96
C GLU A 297 8.04 0.78 32.29
N ALA A 298 6.83 0.59 32.84
CA ALA A 298 6.22 -0.72 33.08
C ALA A 298 5.90 -1.49 31.79
N THR A 299 5.32 -0.80 30.80
CA THR A 299 5.02 -1.38 29.48
C THR A 299 6.30 -1.86 28.81
N ALA A 300 7.35 -1.02 28.75
CA ALA A 300 8.62 -1.40 28.13
C ALA A 300 9.28 -2.61 28.82
N TYR A 301 9.18 -2.70 30.16
CA TYR A 301 9.63 -3.88 30.90
C TYR A 301 8.82 -5.14 30.55
N MET A 302 7.49 -5.02 30.45
CA MET A 302 6.61 -6.14 30.06
C MET A 302 6.82 -6.56 28.60
N GLU A 303 6.99 -5.63 27.66
CA GLU A 303 7.36 -5.89 26.27
C GLU A 303 8.70 -6.66 26.16
N GLU A 304 9.72 -6.25 26.91
CA GLU A 304 11.03 -6.93 26.97
C GLU A 304 10.86 -8.37 27.48
N LYS A 305 10.11 -8.54 28.58
CA LYS A 305 9.83 -9.85 29.19
C LYS A 305 8.95 -10.74 28.31
N ALA A 306 8.08 -10.16 27.50
CA ALA A 306 7.31 -10.86 26.48
C ALA A 306 8.10 -11.07 25.17
N GLY A 307 9.31 -10.54 25.01
CA GLY A 307 10.11 -10.61 23.79
C GLY A 307 9.60 -9.75 22.61
N ILE A 308 8.54 -8.98 22.82
CA ILE A 308 7.86 -8.16 21.80
C ILE A 308 8.83 -7.13 21.21
N SER A 309 9.63 -6.48 22.06
CA SER A 309 10.59 -5.47 21.62
C SER A 309 11.67 -6.03 20.69
N GLU A 310 12.01 -7.33 20.80
CA GLU A 310 13.03 -7.96 19.94
C GLU A 310 12.47 -8.31 18.55
N GLU A 311 11.19 -8.68 18.46
CA GLU A 311 10.48 -8.91 17.20
C GLU A 311 10.27 -7.60 16.43
N LEU A 312 9.76 -6.56 17.10
CA LEU A 312 9.58 -5.22 16.52
C LEU A 312 10.90 -4.60 16.04
N LEU A 313 12.00 -4.80 16.77
CA LEU A 313 13.32 -4.34 16.34
C LEU A 313 13.81 -5.09 15.09
N LYS A 314 13.64 -6.41 15.01
CA LYS A 314 14.02 -7.19 13.82
C LYS A 314 13.24 -6.77 12.58
N GLU A 315 11.93 -6.52 12.71
CA GLU A 315 11.11 -6.10 11.57
C GLU A 315 11.44 -4.67 11.13
N ALA A 316 11.58 -3.74 12.10
CA ALA A 316 12.03 -2.38 11.80
C ALA A 316 13.45 -2.33 11.20
N GLU A 317 14.35 -3.24 11.58
CA GLU A 317 15.69 -3.36 10.98
C GLU A 317 15.63 -3.94 9.55
N LYS A 318 14.75 -4.91 9.25
CA LYS A 318 14.51 -5.35 7.87
C LYS A 318 13.98 -4.21 7.00
N ILE A 319 12.90 -3.56 7.42
CA ILE A 319 12.27 -2.44 6.67
C ILE A 319 13.31 -1.36 6.38
N LYS A 320 14.13 -1.03 7.38
CA LYS A 320 15.18 -0.02 7.25
C LYS A 320 16.39 -0.47 6.41
N ALA A 321 16.72 -1.76 6.40
CA ALA A 321 17.79 -2.30 5.56
C ALA A 321 17.48 -2.15 4.06
N PHE A 322 16.20 -2.17 3.69
CA PHE A 322 15.71 -2.00 2.31
C PHE A 322 15.11 -0.60 2.04
N GLU A 323 15.33 0.38 2.93
CA GLU A 323 14.82 1.76 2.79
C GLU A 323 15.36 2.45 1.52
N PHE A 324 16.57 2.09 1.08
CA PHE A 324 17.15 2.63 -0.15
C PHE A 324 16.46 2.05 -1.39
N GLU A 325 16.28 0.73 -1.44
CA GLU A 325 15.64 -0.01 -2.52
C GLU A 325 14.18 0.43 -2.70
N TYR A 326 13.43 0.57 -1.60
CA TYR A 326 12.03 1.04 -1.62
C TYR A 326 11.92 2.48 -2.17
N ARG A 327 12.80 3.39 -1.74
CA ARG A 327 12.86 4.76 -2.28
C ARG A 327 13.32 4.81 -3.73
N MET A 328 14.22 3.91 -4.13
CA MET A 328 14.68 3.80 -5.51
C MET A 328 13.54 3.35 -6.42
N LEU A 329 12.74 2.36 -6.03
CA LEU A 329 11.55 1.95 -6.77
C LEU A 329 10.60 3.13 -7.07
N GLY A 330 10.33 3.99 -6.08
CA GLY A 330 9.47 5.16 -6.28
C GLY A 330 10.08 6.20 -7.22
N ARG A 331 11.42 6.35 -7.18
CA ARG A 331 12.14 7.20 -8.14
C ARG A 331 12.06 6.65 -9.57
N LEU A 332 12.25 5.33 -9.74
CA LEU A 332 12.22 4.67 -11.05
C LEU A 332 10.79 4.64 -11.64
N GLN A 333 9.76 4.46 -10.81
CA GLN A 333 8.36 4.62 -11.23
C GLN A 333 8.10 6.03 -11.77
N GLN A 334 8.53 7.07 -11.04
CA GLN A 334 8.32 8.45 -11.46
C GLN A 334 9.01 8.76 -12.80
N ASP A 335 10.15 8.11 -13.09
CA ASP A 335 10.79 8.17 -14.40
C ASP A 335 9.97 7.47 -15.49
N CYS A 336 9.38 6.30 -15.21
CA CYS A 336 8.45 5.65 -16.15
C CYS A 336 7.25 6.56 -16.47
N GLU A 337 6.63 7.17 -15.45
CA GLU A 337 5.51 8.11 -15.64
C GLU A 337 5.92 9.36 -16.43
N TYR A 338 7.12 9.88 -16.17
CA TYR A 338 7.64 11.02 -16.92
C TYR A 338 7.92 10.64 -18.37
N TYR A 339 8.68 9.57 -18.63
CA TYR A 339 9.02 9.06 -19.96
C TYR A 339 7.77 8.80 -20.82
N LEU A 340 6.75 8.15 -20.25
CA LEU A 340 5.50 7.83 -20.94
C LEU A 340 4.57 9.03 -21.15
N GLY A 341 4.68 10.06 -20.30
CA GLY A 341 3.87 11.28 -20.36
C GLY A 341 4.59 12.44 -21.05
N ALA A 342 5.28 13.27 -20.27
CA ALA A 342 5.84 14.56 -20.71
C ALA A 342 7.33 14.50 -21.12
N GLY A 343 7.99 13.36 -20.94
CA GLY A 343 9.41 13.13 -21.24
C GLY A 343 9.72 12.76 -22.69
N GLY A 344 8.71 12.76 -23.57
CA GLY A 344 8.90 12.59 -25.01
C GLY A 344 9.46 11.23 -25.46
N LYS A 345 9.40 10.20 -24.60
CA LYS A 345 10.06 8.89 -24.80
C LYS A 345 11.57 8.96 -25.05
N ASP A 346 12.25 9.97 -24.51
CA ASP A 346 13.72 10.06 -24.54
C ASP A 346 14.31 9.31 -23.33
N ALA A 347 14.78 8.07 -23.54
CA ALA A 347 15.34 7.26 -22.45
C ALA A 347 16.61 7.88 -21.84
N GLU A 348 17.46 8.50 -22.65
CA GLU A 348 18.73 9.09 -22.20
C GLU A 348 18.49 10.19 -21.15
N HIS A 349 17.38 10.94 -21.27
CA HIS A 349 17.08 12.06 -20.38
C HIS A 349 15.94 11.81 -19.38
N ALA A 350 15.00 10.91 -19.67
CA ALA A 350 13.82 10.66 -18.84
C ALA A 350 13.91 9.42 -17.93
N LEU A 351 14.86 8.49 -18.17
CA LEU A 351 15.03 7.28 -17.36
C LEU A 351 16.36 7.28 -16.60
N TYR A 352 16.34 6.93 -15.30
CA TYR A 352 17.53 6.84 -14.44
C TYR A 352 18.66 5.97 -15.02
N TYR A 353 18.30 4.88 -15.72
CA TYR A 353 19.27 3.95 -16.31
C TYR A 353 19.62 4.22 -17.77
N HIS A 354 19.05 5.28 -18.35
CA HIS A 354 19.28 5.73 -19.74
C HIS A 354 18.90 4.71 -20.84
N ASP A 355 18.17 3.66 -20.49
CA ASP A 355 17.79 2.53 -21.36
C ASP A 355 16.52 1.87 -20.80
N GLU A 356 15.50 1.67 -21.63
CA GLU A 356 14.18 1.18 -21.23
C GLU A 356 14.23 -0.25 -20.64
N LYS A 357 15.04 -1.12 -21.23
CA LYS A 357 15.16 -2.53 -20.84
C LYS A 357 15.86 -2.69 -19.51
N ARG A 358 16.98 -1.99 -19.35
CA ARG A 358 17.72 -1.95 -18.10
C ARG A 358 16.91 -1.30 -16.98
N HIS A 359 16.15 -0.25 -17.29
CA HIS A 359 15.33 0.44 -16.29
C HIS A 359 14.24 -0.48 -15.73
N ILE A 360 13.52 -1.23 -16.58
CA ILE A 360 12.51 -2.18 -16.10
C ILE A 360 13.12 -3.43 -15.42
N GLU A 361 14.25 -3.92 -15.90
CA GLU A 361 14.96 -5.06 -15.27
C GLU A 361 15.44 -4.70 -13.86
N GLU A 362 16.02 -3.52 -13.66
CA GLU A 362 16.44 -3.04 -12.33
C GLU A 362 15.23 -2.71 -11.44
N MET A 363 14.12 -2.22 -11.98
CA MET A 363 12.86 -2.08 -11.22
C MET A 363 12.37 -3.44 -10.70
N LYS A 364 12.34 -4.49 -11.53
CA LYS A 364 11.97 -5.86 -11.10
C LYS A 364 12.94 -6.39 -10.05
N ASN A 365 14.25 -6.28 -10.29
CA ASN A 365 15.29 -6.72 -9.34
C ASN A 365 15.20 -6.02 -7.97
N LEU A 366 14.78 -4.75 -7.93
CA LEU A 366 14.55 -4.02 -6.67
C LEU A 366 13.21 -4.41 -6.03
N TYR A 367 12.17 -4.60 -6.83
CA TYR A 367 10.84 -5.01 -6.38
C TYR A 367 10.88 -6.38 -5.70
N ASP A 368 11.63 -7.33 -6.24
CA ASP A 368 11.81 -8.66 -5.63
C ASP A 368 12.57 -8.59 -4.30
N LYS A 369 13.57 -7.71 -4.19
CA LYS A 369 14.40 -7.54 -2.97
C LYS A 369 13.66 -6.93 -1.79
N VAL A 370 12.71 -6.00 -2.01
CA VAL A 370 11.98 -5.39 -0.90
C VAL A 370 11.05 -6.42 -0.24
N PRO A 371 11.14 -6.62 1.09
CA PRO A 371 10.35 -7.64 1.79
C PRO A 371 8.86 -7.28 1.84
N ILE A 372 8.56 -5.98 1.86
CA ILE A 372 7.20 -5.43 1.79
C ILE A 372 7.04 -4.75 0.43
N LYS A 373 6.00 -5.13 -0.31
CA LYS A 373 5.79 -4.65 -1.68
C LYS A 373 5.08 -3.28 -1.65
N PRO A 374 5.58 -2.28 -2.40
CA PRO A 374 4.93 -0.97 -2.46
C PRO A 374 3.56 -1.05 -3.15
N GLU A 375 2.50 -0.64 -2.46
CA GLU A 375 1.12 -0.64 -3.00
C GLU A 375 0.96 0.27 -4.23
N TRP A 376 1.75 1.35 -4.32
CA TRP A 376 1.78 2.26 -5.45
C TRP A 376 2.43 1.67 -6.72
N LEU A 377 3.01 0.46 -6.65
CA LEU A 377 3.60 -0.26 -7.77
C LEU A 377 3.32 -1.77 -7.64
N SER A 378 2.14 -2.21 -8.08
CA SER A 378 1.81 -3.65 -8.11
C SER A 378 2.59 -4.41 -9.19
N GLU A 379 2.57 -5.75 -9.15
CA GLU A 379 3.14 -6.57 -10.22
C GLU A 379 2.49 -6.30 -11.58
N GLU A 380 1.18 -6.06 -11.62
CA GLU A 380 0.44 -5.70 -12.83
C GLU A 380 0.91 -4.35 -13.37
N LYS A 381 1.17 -3.38 -12.48
CA LYS A 381 1.71 -2.07 -12.87
C LYS A 381 3.15 -2.19 -13.39
N LEU A 382 3.97 -3.05 -12.81
CA LEU A 382 5.30 -3.41 -13.33
C LEU A 382 5.22 -4.04 -14.73
N LYS A 383 4.29 -4.98 -14.96
CA LYS A 383 4.03 -5.59 -16.27
C LYS A 383 3.48 -4.57 -17.29
N GLU A 384 2.68 -3.61 -16.84
CA GLU A 384 2.20 -2.49 -17.67
C GLU A 384 3.37 -1.57 -18.09
N TYR A 385 4.21 -1.13 -17.14
CA TYR A 385 5.40 -0.35 -17.45
C TYR A 385 6.36 -1.12 -18.36
N GLU A 386 6.56 -2.42 -18.18
CA GLU A 386 7.35 -3.24 -19.09
C GLU A 386 6.82 -3.18 -20.54
N LYS A 387 5.52 -3.40 -20.72
CA LYS A 387 4.89 -3.32 -22.05
C LYS A 387 5.01 -1.92 -22.67
N LEU A 388 4.90 -0.87 -21.87
CA LEU A 388 4.87 0.53 -22.32
C LEU A 388 6.26 1.15 -22.53
N LEU A 389 7.28 0.75 -21.75
CA LEU A 389 8.66 1.21 -21.91
C LEU A 389 9.35 0.43 -23.03
N LEU A 390 9.20 -0.89 -23.09
CA LEU A 390 9.76 -1.73 -24.17
C LEU A 390 8.93 -1.62 -25.46
N ASN A 391 8.31 -0.46 -25.69
CA ASN A 391 7.28 -0.18 -26.67
C ASN A 391 7.62 -0.78 -28.04
N THR A 392 7.08 -1.96 -28.30
CA THR A 392 7.52 -2.86 -29.37
C THR A 392 7.32 -2.31 -30.78
N ASN A 393 6.72 -1.13 -30.93
CA ASN A 393 6.50 -0.46 -32.21
C ASN A 393 7.77 -0.22 -33.04
N GLY A 394 8.98 -0.20 -32.49
CA GLY A 394 10.21 -0.18 -33.30
C GLY A 394 10.39 -1.48 -34.09
N ASP A 395 10.48 -2.59 -33.38
CA ASP A 395 10.63 -3.93 -33.97
C ASP A 395 9.37 -4.39 -34.71
N ILE A 396 8.17 -4.05 -34.22
CA ILE A 396 6.89 -4.38 -34.87
C ILE A 396 6.72 -3.58 -36.17
N LEU A 397 7.09 -2.30 -36.22
CA LEU A 397 7.03 -1.53 -37.47
C LEU A 397 8.00 -2.09 -38.51
N GLN A 398 9.19 -2.51 -38.09
CA GLN A 398 10.15 -3.19 -38.97
C GLN A 398 9.60 -4.57 -39.41
N GLU A 399 9.18 -5.44 -38.49
CA GLU A 399 8.63 -6.78 -38.76
C GLU A 399 7.40 -6.71 -39.70
N PHE A 400 6.48 -5.80 -39.41
CA PHE A 400 5.25 -5.61 -40.19
C PHE A 400 5.55 -5.10 -41.60
N ASN A 401 6.42 -4.10 -41.75
CA ASN A 401 6.75 -3.54 -43.05
C ASN A 401 7.60 -4.50 -43.89
N ASP A 402 8.56 -5.21 -43.29
CA ASP A 402 9.35 -6.24 -43.96
C ASP A 402 8.46 -7.38 -44.51
N LYS A 403 7.35 -7.71 -43.83
CA LYS A 403 6.37 -8.72 -44.27
C LYS A 403 5.39 -8.21 -45.33
N PHE A 404 4.76 -7.05 -45.12
CA PHE A 404 3.55 -6.63 -45.84
C PHE A 404 3.74 -5.45 -46.81
N TYR A 405 4.86 -4.72 -46.76
CA TYR A 405 5.12 -3.63 -47.71
C TYR A 405 5.09 -4.11 -49.17
N LYS A 406 5.59 -5.32 -49.43
CA LYS A 406 5.58 -6.00 -50.73
C LYS A 406 4.17 -6.19 -51.34
N PHE A 407 3.11 -5.95 -50.57
CA PHE A 407 1.72 -6.04 -50.97
C PHE A 407 1.02 -4.68 -51.13
N GLY A 408 1.67 -3.58 -50.72
CA GLY A 408 1.08 -2.24 -50.68
C GLY A 408 0.44 -1.87 -49.35
N VAL A 409 0.88 -2.48 -48.23
CA VAL A 409 0.39 -2.23 -46.87
C VAL A 409 1.56 -1.86 -45.95
N VAL A 410 1.41 -0.80 -45.14
CA VAL A 410 2.48 -0.26 -44.30
C VAL A 410 1.96 0.19 -42.93
N LEU A 411 2.70 -0.10 -41.87
CA LEU A 411 2.52 0.50 -40.53
C LEU A 411 3.40 1.75 -40.43
N THR A 412 2.78 2.88 -40.11
CA THR A 412 3.45 4.18 -39.96
C THR A 412 3.99 4.38 -38.54
N SER A 413 4.95 5.30 -38.40
CA SER A 413 5.45 5.75 -37.08
C SER A 413 4.38 6.44 -36.21
N GLU A 414 3.26 6.85 -36.80
CA GLU A 414 2.09 7.41 -36.11
C GLU A 414 1.10 6.32 -35.65
N ASN A 415 1.48 5.05 -35.78
CA ASN A 415 0.69 3.86 -35.43
C ASN A 415 -0.57 3.65 -36.31
N GLU A 416 -0.60 4.20 -37.52
CA GLU A 416 -1.65 3.94 -38.52
C GLU A 416 -1.21 2.83 -39.49
N VAL A 417 -2.11 1.89 -39.80
CA VAL A 417 -1.94 1.00 -40.97
C VAL A 417 -2.50 1.72 -42.18
N ARG A 418 -1.68 1.91 -43.22
CA ARG A 418 -2.07 2.49 -44.50
C ARG A 418 -1.97 1.46 -45.61
N ALA A 419 -2.84 1.58 -46.60
CA ALA A 419 -2.83 0.77 -47.80
C ALA A 419 -2.89 1.66 -49.06
N LEU A 420 -2.34 1.14 -50.15
CA LEU A 420 -2.34 1.77 -51.46
C LEU A 420 -3.73 1.67 -52.13
N THR A 421 -4.13 2.66 -52.93
CA THR A 421 -5.40 2.69 -53.69
C THR A 421 -5.17 2.51 -55.20
N HIS A 422 -6.26 2.43 -55.98
CA HIS A 422 -6.21 2.33 -57.44
C HIS A 422 -5.61 3.59 -58.11
N ASP A 423 -5.71 4.75 -57.45
CA ASP A 423 -5.14 6.03 -57.90
C ASP A 423 -3.71 6.27 -57.35
N GLU A 424 -3.00 5.20 -56.95
CA GLU A 424 -1.64 5.23 -56.35
C GLU A 424 -1.50 6.06 -55.05
N GLY A 425 -2.62 6.40 -54.42
CA GLY A 425 -2.66 7.12 -53.15
C GLY A 425 -2.55 6.18 -51.94
N TRP A 426 -1.86 6.60 -50.88
CA TRP A 426 -1.92 5.92 -49.58
C TRP A 426 -3.08 6.45 -48.75
N ILE A 427 -3.98 5.59 -48.28
CA ILE A 427 -5.04 5.96 -47.34
C ILE A 427 -4.99 5.13 -46.06
N THR A 428 -5.50 5.70 -44.97
CA THR A 428 -5.55 5.07 -43.65
C THR A 428 -6.60 3.97 -43.62
N TRP A 429 -6.15 2.73 -43.44
CA TRP A 429 -6.98 1.54 -43.32
C TRP A 429 -7.36 1.28 -41.86
N PHE A 430 -6.38 1.37 -40.95
CA PHE A 430 -6.62 1.44 -39.51
C PHE A 430 -6.04 2.74 -38.95
N ASP A 431 -6.84 3.46 -38.18
CA ASP A 431 -6.36 4.66 -37.47
C ASP A 431 -5.42 4.30 -36.30
N LYS A 432 -4.79 5.32 -35.70
CA LYS A 432 -3.84 5.15 -34.60
C LYS A 432 -4.45 4.50 -33.34
N GLU A 433 -5.78 4.52 -33.21
CA GLU A 433 -6.55 3.86 -32.16
C GLU A 433 -6.95 2.40 -32.51
N GLY A 434 -6.60 1.91 -33.70
CA GLY A 434 -6.87 0.54 -34.13
C GLY A 434 -8.27 0.30 -34.70
N LYS A 435 -8.99 1.37 -35.07
CA LYS A 435 -10.31 1.26 -35.69
C LYS A 435 -10.17 1.13 -37.20
N CYS A 436 -10.84 0.13 -37.78
CA CYS A 436 -10.92 0.01 -39.24
C CYS A 436 -11.74 1.16 -39.85
N MET A 437 -11.20 1.79 -40.89
CA MET A 437 -11.74 2.99 -41.53
C MET A 437 -12.34 2.73 -42.92
N GLY A 438 -12.13 1.54 -43.50
CA GLY A 438 -12.69 1.11 -44.78
C GLY A 438 -12.43 -0.37 -45.06
N ASN A 439 -13.29 -1.01 -45.86
CA ASN A 439 -13.13 -2.41 -46.26
C ASN A 439 -12.02 -2.56 -47.33
N THR A 440 -11.53 -3.77 -47.54
CA THR A 440 -10.54 -4.05 -48.60
C THR A 440 -11.02 -3.67 -49.99
N ASP A 441 -12.31 -3.74 -50.30
CA ASP A 441 -12.91 -3.39 -51.59
C ASP A 441 -12.82 -1.88 -51.92
N GLN A 442 -12.39 -1.06 -50.95
CA GLN A 442 -12.08 0.37 -51.14
C GLN A 442 -10.56 0.64 -51.23
N LEU A 443 -9.74 -0.41 -51.14
CA LEU A 443 -8.29 -0.37 -51.01
C LEU A 443 -7.68 -1.31 -52.07
N ASN A 444 -6.58 -0.94 -52.71
CA ASN A 444 -5.99 -1.75 -53.79
C ASN A 444 -5.12 -2.90 -53.25
N ILE A 445 -5.58 -3.51 -52.15
CA ILE A 445 -4.96 -4.67 -51.49
C ILE A 445 -5.27 -5.93 -52.31
N TRP A 446 -6.43 -5.94 -52.97
CA TRP A 446 -7.05 -7.03 -53.72
C TRP A 446 -7.93 -6.49 -54.87
N LEU A 447 -8.28 -7.23 -55.93
CA LEU A 447 -7.70 -8.46 -56.48
C LEU A 447 -7.72 -8.37 -58.02
N SER A 448 -8.92 -8.15 -58.57
CA SER A 448 -9.33 -8.35 -59.97
C SER A 448 -8.61 -7.52 -61.04
N ASP A 449 -7.87 -6.47 -60.66
CA ASP A 449 -7.34 -5.46 -61.60
C ASP A 449 -5.82 -5.57 -61.84
N ARG A 450 -5.06 -6.22 -60.94
CA ARG A 450 -3.58 -6.35 -61.10
C ARG A 450 -3.18 -7.25 -62.28
N GLY A 451 -4.07 -8.14 -62.74
CA GLY A 451 -3.83 -9.00 -63.90
C GLY A 451 -4.12 -8.36 -65.27
N ASN A 452 -4.71 -7.15 -65.29
CA ASN A 452 -5.20 -6.51 -66.51
C ASN A 452 -4.90 -4.99 -66.56
N SER A 453 -3.91 -4.58 -65.78
CA SER A 453 -3.50 -3.19 -65.58
C SER A 453 -2.50 -2.76 -66.66
N ASP A 454 -2.87 -1.78 -67.48
CA ASP A 454 -1.97 -1.04 -68.38
C ASP A 454 -1.04 -0.04 -67.63
N TYR A 455 -0.93 -0.15 -66.29
CA TYR A 455 -0.23 0.83 -65.43
C TYR A 455 1.27 0.51 -65.25
N PRO A 456 2.17 1.49 -65.52
CA PRO A 456 3.61 1.25 -65.67
C PRO A 456 4.37 0.93 -64.38
N ASP A 457 3.82 1.19 -63.19
CA ASP A 457 4.47 0.95 -61.89
C ASP A 457 3.91 -0.28 -61.14
N SER A 458 2.96 -1.00 -61.74
CA SER A 458 2.32 -2.19 -61.16
C SER A 458 3.26 -3.40 -60.95
N GLU A 459 4.46 -3.39 -61.56
CA GLU A 459 5.45 -4.47 -61.42
C GLU A 459 6.11 -4.55 -60.02
N GLN A 460 5.91 -3.57 -59.13
CA GLN A 460 6.60 -3.50 -57.84
C GLN A 460 5.91 -4.26 -56.68
N PHE A 461 4.62 -4.57 -56.76
CA PHE A 461 3.85 -5.15 -55.65
C PHE A 461 3.27 -6.53 -55.97
N LEU A 462 3.60 -7.51 -55.14
CA LEU A 462 3.14 -8.89 -55.27
C LEU A 462 1.65 -9.03 -54.94
N MET A 463 1.01 -10.06 -55.50
CA MET A 463 -0.27 -10.54 -54.98
C MET A 463 0.01 -11.49 -53.79
N PRO A 464 -0.57 -11.24 -52.61
CA PRO A 464 -0.49 -12.17 -51.48
C PRO A 464 -1.23 -13.50 -51.76
N THR A 465 -1.13 -14.45 -50.83
CA THR A 465 -1.97 -15.66 -50.76
C THR A 465 -3.03 -15.54 -49.64
N CYS A 466 -3.98 -16.48 -49.53
CA CYS A 466 -4.88 -16.56 -48.37
C CYS A 466 -4.12 -16.57 -47.03
N GLU A 467 -2.95 -17.20 -46.98
CA GLU A 467 -2.13 -17.33 -45.77
C GLU A 467 -1.53 -15.97 -45.40
N ASP A 468 -1.06 -15.21 -46.39
CA ASP A 468 -0.57 -13.83 -46.19
C ASP A 468 -1.70 -12.87 -45.74
N VAL A 469 -2.95 -13.02 -46.21
CA VAL A 469 -4.10 -12.22 -45.72
C VAL A 469 -4.28 -12.43 -44.21
N LEU A 470 -4.29 -13.70 -43.81
CA LEU A 470 -4.59 -14.09 -42.43
C LEU A 470 -3.45 -13.65 -41.50
N GLU A 471 -2.20 -13.88 -41.89
CA GLU A 471 -1.03 -13.39 -41.13
C GLU A 471 -1.04 -11.85 -41.02
N MET A 472 -1.48 -11.14 -42.05
CA MET A 472 -1.62 -9.68 -42.02
C MET A 472 -2.67 -9.24 -41.00
N VAL A 473 -3.85 -9.85 -40.98
CA VAL A 473 -4.92 -9.50 -40.01
C VAL A 473 -4.55 -9.87 -38.58
N GLU A 474 -3.88 -11.01 -38.37
CA GLU A 474 -3.31 -11.38 -37.06
C GLU A 474 -2.22 -10.39 -36.62
N SER A 475 -1.38 -9.94 -37.55
CA SER A 475 -0.35 -8.93 -37.28
C SER A 475 -0.95 -7.56 -36.94
N ILE A 476 -2.02 -7.13 -37.60
CA ILE A 476 -2.77 -5.91 -37.26
C ILE A 476 -3.39 -6.04 -35.86
N ALA A 477 -4.02 -7.18 -35.55
CA ALA A 477 -4.55 -7.47 -34.22
C ALA A 477 -3.46 -7.38 -33.13
N LYS A 478 -2.25 -7.93 -33.40
CA LYS A 478 -1.07 -7.84 -32.53
C LYS A 478 -0.57 -6.40 -32.35
N VAL A 479 -0.54 -5.57 -33.40
CA VAL A 479 -0.13 -4.15 -33.36
C VAL A 479 -0.97 -3.35 -32.37
N TYR A 480 -2.30 -3.47 -32.45
CA TYR A 480 -3.21 -2.70 -31.60
C TYR A 480 -3.58 -3.41 -30.29
N GLY A 481 -3.20 -4.67 -30.10
CA GLY A 481 -3.57 -5.48 -28.94
C GLY A 481 -5.08 -5.76 -28.86
N ILE A 482 -5.75 -5.83 -30.02
CA ILE A 482 -7.18 -6.04 -30.16
C ILE A 482 -7.48 -7.46 -30.64
N THR A 483 -8.67 -7.96 -30.36
CA THR A 483 -9.22 -9.14 -31.05
C THR A 483 -10.29 -8.65 -32.02
N ILE A 484 -10.13 -8.95 -33.31
CA ILE A 484 -11.13 -8.63 -34.34
C ILE A 484 -12.20 -9.72 -34.29
N PRO A 485 -13.46 -9.42 -33.89
CA PRO A 485 -14.51 -10.43 -33.81
C PRO A 485 -14.85 -10.99 -35.20
N GLU A 486 -15.27 -12.25 -35.28
CA GLU A 486 -15.61 -12.91 -36.56
C GLU A 486 -16.64 -12.08 -37.37
N ALA A 487 -17.64 -11.50 -36.70
CA ALA A 487 -18.66 -10.63 -37.31
C ALA A 487 -18.12 -9.28 -37.85
N GLN A 488 -16.86 -8.93 -37.57
CA GLN A 488 -16.20 -7.73 -38.10
C GLN A 488 -15.13 -8.03 -39.15
N LEU A 489 -14.82 -9.31 -39.43
CA LEU A 489 -13.88 -9.69 -40.50
C LEU A 489 -14.32 -9.15 -41.86
N GLY A 490 -15.62 -9.12 -42.16
CA GLY A 490 -16.16 -8.52 -43.39
C GLY A 490 -16.03 -6.99 -43.50
N ASN A 491 -15.49 -6.30 -42.47
CA ASN A 491 -15.05 -4.90 -42.58
C ASN A 491 -13.53 -4.77 -42.79
N VAL A 492 -12.82 -5.89 -42.86
CA VAL A 492 -11.35 -5.98 -42.91
C VAL A 492 -10.89 -6.84 -44.10
N ILE A 493 -11.71 -7.78 -44.58
CA ILE A 493 -11.44 -8.64 -45.72
C ILE A 493 -12.75 -8.83 -46.51
N ASP A 494 -12.70 -8.66 -47.82
CA ASP A 494 -13.77 -9.09 -48.73
C ASP A 494 -13.83 -10.62 -48.74
N LEU A 495 -14.99 -11.14 -48.37
CA LEU A 495 -15.24 -12.57 -48.29
C LEU A 495 -15.46 -13.20 -49.69
N GLU A 496 -15.90 -12.44 -50.70
CA GLU A 496 -16.03 -12.96 -52.07
C GLU A 496 -14.63 -13.18 -52.70
N ASP A 497 -13.76 -12.15 -52.68
CA ASP A 497 -12.39 -12.23 -53.22
C ASP A 497 -11.50 -13.22 -52.43
N PHE A 498 -11.63 -13.29 -51.11
CA PHE A 498 -10.92 -14.30 -50.29
C PHE A 498 -11.34 -15.73 -50.65
N GLY A 499 -12.62 -15.92 -51.01
CA GLY A 499 -13.13 -17.18 -51.55
C GLY A 499 -12.43 -17.58 -52.84
N GLU A 500 -12.29 -16.67 -53.82
CA GLU A 500 -11.61 -16.94 -55.09
C GLU A 500 -10.12 -17.31 -54.92
N LEU A 501 -9.41 -16.65 -53.99
CA LEU A 501 -8.03 -17.04 -53.64
C LEU A 501 -7.97 -18.47 -53.08
N SER A 502 -8.91 -18.84 -52.20
CA SER A 502 -8.92 -20.16 -51.56
C SER A 502 -9.20 -21.28 -52.57
N PHE A 503 -10.09 -21.03 -53.54
CA PHE A 503 -10.42 -21.95 -54.62
C PHE A 503 -9.23 -22.18 -55.57
N ASN A 504 -8.49 -21.11 -55.91
CA ASN A 504 -7.28 -21.21 -56.71
C ASN A 504 -6.13 -21.93 -55.98
N ALA A 505 -5.97 -21.71 -54.67
CA ALA A 505 -4.97 -22.41 -53.86
C ALA A 505 -5.27 -23.91 -53.69
N THR A 506 -6.55 -24.30 -53.64
CA THR A 506 -6.97 -25.70 -53.42
C THR A 506 -6.64 -26.59 -54.62
N ASN A 507 -6.70 -26.07 -55.84
CA ASN A 507 -6.29 -26.78 -57.06
C ASN A 507 -4.77 -27.09 -57.13
N LEU A 508 -3.95 -26.54 -56.23
CA LEU A 508 -2.51 -26.80 -56.15
C LEU A 508 -2.11 -27.80 -55.04
N LYS A 509 -3.03 -28.19 -54.14
CA LYS A 509 -2.73 -29.05 -52.96
C LYS A 509 -3.09 -30.54 -53.11
N ALA A 510 -3.51 -30.98 -54.29
CA ALA A 510 -3.94 -32.37 -54.52
C ALA A 510 -2.84 -33.45 -54.37
N ASP A 511 -1.55 -33.09 -54.50
CA ASP A 511 -0.43 -34.06 -54.55
C ASP A 511 0.43 -34.13 -53.26
N PHE A 512 0.16 -33.34 -52.21
CA PHE A 512 1.08 -33.21 -51.06
C PHE A 512 0.49 -33.46 -49.65
N LEU A 513 -0.82 -33.70 -49.52
CA LEU A 513 -1.44 -33.99 -48.22
C LEU A 513 -1.64 -35.49 -48.01
N LYS A 514 -0.63 -36.15 -47.43
CA LYS A 514 -0.76 -37.53 -46.93
C LYS A 514 -0.07 -37.83 -45.58
N ASP A 515 0.73 -36.90 -45.04
CA ASP A 515 1.57 -37.10 -43.85
C ASP A 515 1.30 -36.07 -42.71
N ALA A 516 0.15 -35.37 -42.72
CA ALA A 516 -0.16 -34.29 -41.77
C ALA A 516 -1.52 -34.47 -41.04
N GLU A 517 -1.90 -35.72 -40.74
CA GLU A 517 -3.19 -36.05 -40.10
C GLU A 517 -3.08 -36.38 -38.60
N GLU A 518 -1.92 -36.10 -37.97
CA GLU A 518 -1.70 -36.30 -36.53
C GLU A 518 -1.28 -35.00 -35.83
N ASN A 519 -2.27 -34.32 -35.23
CA ASN A 519 -2.27 -33.50 -34.00
C ASN A 519 -3.15 -32.24 -34.11
N LEU A 520 -4.46 -32.43 -34.00
CA LEU A 520 -5.39 -31.37 -33.58
C LEU A 520 -5.30 -31.18 -32.06
N HIS A 521 -5.32 -29.93 -31.59
CA HIS A 521 -6.24 -29.43 -30.56
C HIS A 521 -5.93 -27.99 -30.14
N GLU A 522 -6.35 -27.04 -30.98
CA GLU A 522 -7.11 -25.82 -30.62
C GLU A 522 -7.44 -25.13 -31.95
N GLU A 523 -8.70 -25.24 -32.42
CA GLU A 523 -9.08 -24.79 -33.77
C GLU A 523 -8.79 -23.30 -33.93
N SER A 524 -7.85 -22.99 -34.82
CA SER A 524 -7.52 -21.61 -35.17
C SER A 524 -8.77 -20.92 -35.76
N PRO A 525 -8.94 -19.59 -35.56
CA PRO A 525 -9.93 -18.82 -36.31
C PRO A 525 -9.86 -19.08 -37.83
N VAL A 526 -8.65 -19.37 -38.34
CA VAL A 526 -8.37 -19.76 -39.73
C VAL A 526 -9.09 -21.05 -40.15
N GLU A 527 -9.19 -22.05 -39.28
CA GLU A 527 -9.81 -23.34 -39.60
C GLU A 527 -11.33 -23.22 -39.56
N ARG A 528 -11.88 -22.49 -38.58
CA ARG A 528 -13.31 -22.17 -38.51
C ARG A 528 -13.80 -21.38 -39.73
N LEU A 529 -13.01 -20.41 -40.21
CA LEU A 529 -13.32 -19.69 -41.45
C LEU A 529 -13.33 -20.60 -42.67
N LYS A 530 -12.35 -21.49 -42.81
CA LYS A 530 -12.31 -22.48 -43.90
C LYS A 530 -13.53 -23.39 -43.88
N ASP A 531 -13.93 -23.90 -42.72
CA ASP A 531 -15.10 -24.77 -42.61
C ASP A 531 -16.43 -24.05 -42.84
N MET A 532 -16.55 -22.78 -42.43
CA MET A 532 -17.70 -21.94 -42.79
C MET A 532 -17.80 -21.72 -44.30
N PHE A 533 -16.69 -21.47 -44.99
CA PHE A 533 -16.66 -21.37 -46.46
C PHE A 533 -17.02 -22.69 -47.13
N ASN A 534 -16.39 -23.79 -46.73
CA ASN A 534 -16.69 -25.14 -47.24
C ASN A 534 -18.16 -25.55 -47.01
N SER A 535 -18.83 -25.00 -46.00
CA SER A 535 -20.27 -25.19 -45.75
C SER A 535 -21.13 -24.30 -46.66
N LYS A 536 -20.79 -23.01 -46.80
CA LYS A 536 -21.47 -22.05 -47.69
C LYS A 536 -21.37 -22.45 -49.16
N GLU A 537 -20.21 -22.92 -49.60
CA GLU A 537 -19.98 -23.40 -50.96
C GLU A 537 -20.89 -24.59 -51.28
N LYS A 538 -21.03 -25.55 -50.36
CA LYS A 538 -21.96 -26.68 -50.51
C LYS A 538 -23.44 -26.26 -50.56
N GLU A 539 -23.84 -25.21 -49.86
CA GLU A 539 -25.19 -24.64 -49.99
C GLU A 539 -25.39 -24.00 -51.38
N ILE A 540 -24.39 -23.30 -51.90
CA ILE A 540 -24.41 -22.64 -53.22
C ILE A 540 -24.40 -23.67 -54.36
N GLU A 541 -23.57 -24.71 -54.27
CA GLU A 541 -23.55 -25.83 -55.22
C GLU A 541 -24.89 -26.59 -55.24
N ALA A 542 -25.54 -26.75 -54.07
CA ALA A 542 -26.82 -27.43 -53.97
C ALA A 542 -28.00 -26.65 -54.60
N GLU A 543 -27.95 -25.31 -54.63
CA GLU A 543 -28.99 -24.49 -55.30
C GLU A 543 -28.77 -24.35 -56.82
N GLY A 544 -27.60 -24.72 -57.35
CA GLY A 544 -27.41 -25.11 -58.75
C GLY A 544 -27.78 -24.08 -59.82
N ASN A 545 -27.53 -22.78 -59.59
CA ASN A 545 -27.89 -21.75 -60.58
C ASN A 545 -26.92 -20.56 -60.65
N THR A 546 -26.11 -20.52 -61.71
CA THR A 546 -25.25 -19.38 -62.05
C THR A 546 -26.09 -18.21 -62.60
N SER A 547 -25.85 -17.00 -62.06
CA SER A 547 -26.30 -15.67 -62.53
C SER A 547 -27.35 -14.94 -61.65
N SER A 548 -27.00 -13.68 -61.36
CA SER A 548 -27.86 -12.51 -61.05
C SER A 548 -28.89 -12.54 -59.92
N LYS A 549 -29.27 -13.68 -59.35
CA LYS A 549 -30.20 -13.72 -58.20
C LYS A 549 -29.55 -13.51 -56.83
N VAL A 550 -28.25 -13.79 -56.68
CA VAL A 550 -27.51 -13.64 -55.42
C VAL A 550 -27.57 -12.19 -54.90
N ARG A 551 -27.26 -11.21 -55.78
CA ARG A 551 -27.33 -9.77 -55.45
C ARG A 551 -28.69 -9.31 -54.92
N HIS A 552 -29.79 -9.93 -55.38
CA HIS A 552 -31.12 -9.47 -54.97
C HIS A 552 -31.59 -10.06 -53.63
N LYS A 553 -31.03 -11.20 -53.21
CA LYS A 553 -31.40 -11.89 -51.96
C LYS A 553 -30.49 -11.50 -50.79
N ALA A 554 -29.26 -11.08 -51.05
CA ALA A 554 -28.40 -10.41 -50.06
C ALA A 554 -29.03 -9.10 -49.57
N LEU A 555 -29.48 -8.24 -50.52
CA LEU A 555 -30.19 -6.99 -50.24
C LEU A 555 -31.57 -7.15 -49.56
N GLU A 556 -32.14 -8.36 -49.54
CA GLU A 556 -33.41 -8.66 -48.86
C GLU A 556 -33.21 -9.19 -47.43
N LEU A 557 -31.96 -9.51 -47.06
CA LEU A 557 -31.53 -9.96 -45.71
C LEU A 557 -30.74 -8.89 -44.95
N GLU A 558 -30.63 -7.68 -45.52
CA GLU A 558 -30.03 -6.49 -44.89
C GLU A 558 -31.07 -5.60 -44.17
N LEU A 559 -32.26 -6.17 -43.92
CA LEU A 559 -33.39 -5.63 -43.13
C LEU A 559 -33.79 -6.59 -42.02
#